data_AF-A0A7K2NV05-F1
#
_entry.id   AF-A0A7K2NV05-F1
#
_cell.length_a   1.000
_cell.length_b   1.000
_cell.length_c   1.000
_cell.angle_alpha   90.00
_cell.angle_beta   90.00
_cell.angle_gamma   90.00
#
_symmetry.space_group_name_H-M   'P 1'
#
loop_
_entity.id
_entity.type
_entity.pdbx_description
1 polymer ?
#
loop_
_entity_poly.entity_id
_entity_poly.type
_entity_poly.pdbx_seq_one_letter_code
_entity_poly.pdbx_strand_id
1 'polypeptide(L)'
;HLLPVPRTRDALDVLCENVRVAQAALPVPLAVENIAALVPWPDEELTEGQFLYELADRTGVRLLIDVANLHTNHVNLGQDPAEALAELPLEAIAYVHVAGGFERDGVWHDSHAHPVARPVLDILTDLASRVAPP
;
A
#
# COMPACT_ATOMS: atom_id res chain seq x y z
N HIS A 1 8.15 -9.88 -6.82
CA HIS A 1 6.92 -9.59 -6.06
C HIS A 1 7.01 -10.20 -4.67
N LEU A 2 6.49 -9.49 -3.68
CA LEU A 2 6.44 -9.90 -2.29
C LEU A 2 5.17 -10.75 -2.05
N LEU A 3 5.19 -11.59 -1.03
CA LEU A 3 3.99 -12.34 -0.61
C LEU A 3 3.19 -11.44 0.34
N PRO A 4 1.92 -11.09 0.04
CA PRO A 4 1.10 -10.32 0.97
C PRO A 4 0.84 -11.10 2.25
N VAL A 5 0.82 -10.40 3.38
CA VAL A 5 0.24 -10.92 4.61
C VAL A 5 -1.29 -10.99 4.45
N PRO A 6 -1.97 -11.98 5.05
CA PRO A 6 -3.42 -11.97 5.07
C PRO A 6 -3.92 -10.75 5.85
N ARG A 7 -4.89 -10.02 5.30
CA ARG A 7 -5.47 -8.84 5.96
C ARG A 7 -6.52 -9.23 7.00
N THR A 8 -6.12 -10.03 7.98
CA THR A 8 -6.92 -10.43 9.15
C THR A 8 -6.51 -9.65 10.38
N ARG A 9 -7.38 -9.57 11.39
CA ARG A 9 -7.07 -8.93 12.68
C ARG A 9 -5.91 -9.65 13.39
N ASP A 10 -5.84 -10.98 13.33
CA ASP A 10 -4.74 -11.77 13.91
C ASP A 10 -3.39 -11.44 13.26
N ALA A 11 -3.34 -11.35 11.93
CA ALA A 11 -2.12 -11.00 11.21
C ALA A 11 -1.70 -9.56 11.48
N LEU A 12 -2.68 -8.66 11.60
CA LEU A 12 -2.45 -7.26 11.98
C LEU A 12 -1.85 -7.14 13.38
N ASP A 13 -2.29 -7.93 14.35
CA ASP A 13 -1.73 -7.92 15.71
C ASP A 13 -0.26 -8.34 15.71
N VAL A 14 0.08 -9.39 14.95
CA VAL A 14 1.48 -9.82 14.76
C VAL A 14 2.30 -8.75 14.06
N LEU A 15 1.76 -8.13 13.01
CA LEU A 15 2.45 -7.07 12.28
C LEU A 15 2.69 -5.84 13.17
N CYS A 16 1.70 -5.46 13.98
CA CYS A 16 1.85 -4.35 14.93
C CYS A 16 2.99 -4.60 15.92
N GLU A 17 3.10 -5.82 16.46
CA GLU A 17 4.19 -6.17 17.36
C GLU A 17 5.56 -6.09 16.66
N ASN A 18 5.67 -6.64 15.45
CA ASN A 18 6.90 -6.58 14.67
C ASN A 18 7.31 -5.14 14.34
N VAL A 19 6.33 -4.28 14.02
CA VAL A 19 6.56 -2.86 13.77
C VAL A 19 7.06 -2.14 15.03
N ARG A 20 6.49 -2.43 16.21
CA ARG A 20 6.98 -1.87 17.49
C ARG A 20 8.41 -2.32 17.80
N VAL A 21 8.73 -3.60 17.60
CA VAL A 21 10.09 -4.12 17.77
C VAL A 21 11.07 -3.42 16.82
N ALA A 22 10.70 -3.25 15.55
CA ALA A 22 11.52 -2.55 14.57
C ALA A 22 11.72 -1.07 14.94
N GLN A 23 10.66 -0.35 15.33
CA GLN A 23 10.74 1.05 15.77
C GLN A 23 11.62 1.21 17.02
N ALA A 24 11.57 0.27 17.97
CA ALA A 24 12.42 0.31 19.16
C ALA A 24 13.91 0.08 18.84
N ALA A 25 14.21 -0.65 17.76
CA ALA A 25 15.58 -0.95 17.32
C ALA A 25 16.18 0.13 16.40
N LEU A 26 15.36 0.92 15.71
CA LEU A 26 15.78 1.91 14.74
C LEU A 26 15.90 3.31 15.38
N PRO A 27 17.02 4.05 15.16
CA PRO A 27 17.19 5.41 15.67
C PRO A 27 16.46 6.47 14.83
N VAL A 28 15.65 6.05 13.85
CA VAL A 28 14.96 6.90 12.88
C VAL A 28 13.52 6.44 12.71
N PRO A 29 12.60 7.32 12.25
CA PRO A 29 11.22 6.91 11.97
C PRO A 29 11.15 5.76 10.95
N LEU A 30 10.24 4.82 11.19
CA LEU A 30 9.93 3.73 10.27
C LEU A 30 8.72 4.12 9.40
N ALA A 31 8.81 3.86 8.10
CA ALA A 31 7.69 3.86 7.19
C ALA A 31 7.51 2.45 6.59
N VAL A 32 6.26 2.02 6.40
CA VAL A 32 5.91 0.76 5.74
C VAL A 32 5.17 1.03 4.43
N GLU A 33 5.33 0.13 3.46
CA GLU A 33 4.84 0.30 2.10
C GLU A 33 3.71 -0.68 1.76
N ASN A 34 2.68 -0.23 1.05
CA ASN A 34 1.69 -1.12 0.44
C ASN A 34 2.31 -1.85 -0.76
N ILE A 35 2.06 -3.15 -0.90
CA ILE A 35 2.76 -3.96 -1.90
C ILE A 35 1.85 -4.31 -3.08
N ALA A 36 2.45 -4.54 -4.25
CA ALA A 36 1.78 -5.24 -5.34
C ALA A 36 1.59 -6.73 -4.97
N ALA A 37 0.33 -7.15 -4.87
CA ALA A 37 -0.08 -8.52 -4.59
C ALA A 37 -0.46 -9.28 -5.88
N LEU A 38 -0.11 -10.56 -5.92
CA LEU A 38 -0.47 -11.47 -7.01
C LEU A 38 -1.58 -12.45 -6.64
N VAL A 39 -1.86 -12.59 -5.35
CA VAL A 39 -2.88 -13.49 -4.82
C VAL A 39 -3.66 -12.79 -3.72
N PRO A 40 -4.99 -12.93 -3.68
CA PRO A 40 -5.78 -12.57 -2.52
C PRO A 40 -5.75 -13.73 -1.51
N TRP A 41 -5.96 -13.42 -0.23
CA TRP A 41 -6.26 -14.44 0.77
C TRP A 41 -7.78 -14.64 0.87
N PRO A 42 -8.28 -15.88 1.04
CA PRO A 42 -9.71 -16.15 1.05
C PRO A 42 -10.45 -15.57 2.28
N ASP A 43 -9.73 -15.43 3.40
CA ASP A 43 -10.31 -15.06 4.69
C ASP A 43 -9.95 -13.61 5.09
N GLU A 44 -9.76 -12.71 4.13
CA GLU A 44 -9.47 -11.30 4.47
C GLU A 44 -10.66 -10.63 5.17
N GLU A 45 -10.37 -9.96 6.27
CA GLU A 45 -11.36 -9.27 7.10
C GLU A 45 -11.34 -7.76 6.87
N LEU A 46 -10.22 -7.24 6.35
CA LEU A 46 -9.95 -5.82 6.14
C LEU A 46 -9.55 -5.56 4.70
N THR A 47 -10.00 -4.43 4.15
CA THR A 47 -9.47 -3.89 2.89
C THR A 47 -8.00 -3.45 3.06
N GLU A 48 -7.32 -3.12 1.96
CA GLU A 48 -5.95 -2.58 2.04
C GLU A 48 -5.87 -1.32 2.89
N GLY A 49 -6.79 -0.38 2.64
CA GLY A 49 -6.82 0.90 3.33
C GLY A 49 -7.12 0.74 4.81
N GLN A 50 -8.12 -0.07 5.18
CA GLN A 50 -8.43 -0.38 6.59
C GLN A 50 -7.25 -1.04 7.31
N PHE A 51 -6.57 -1.99 6.66
CA PHE A 51 -5.43 -2.68 7.25
C PHE A 51 -4.27 -1.73 7.53
N LEU A 52 -3.95 -0.83 6.59
CA LEU A 52 -2.90 0.17 6.75
C LEU A 52 -3.29 1.28 7.74
N TYR A 53 -4.56 1.68 7.76
CA TYR A 53 -5.10 2.62 8.75
C TYR A 53 -4.88 2.10 10.16
N GLU A 54 -5.37 0.89 10.43
CA GLU A 54 -5.27 0.28 11.75
C GLU A 54 -3.82 0.02 12.16
N LEU A 55 -2.95 -0.35 11.21
CA LEU A 55 -1.52 -0.50 11.50
C LEU A 55 -0.89 0.83 11.93
N ALA A 56 -1.15 1.90 11.19
CA ALA A 56 -0.62 3.23 11.49
C ALA A 56 -1.19 3.78 12.80
N ASP A 57 -2.50 3.66 13.03
CA ASP A 57 -3.16 4.12 14.24
C ASP A 57 -2.63 3.43 15.50
N ARG A 58 -2.43 2.09 15.44
CA ARG A 58 -1.98 1.30 16.60
C ARG A 58 -0.49 1.42 16.91
N THR A 59 0.34 1.79 15.94
CA THR A 59 1.81 1.78 16.09
C THR A 59 2.47 3.14 15.92
N GLY A 60 1.76 4.10 15.31
CA GLY A 60 2.32 5.39 14.92
C GLY A 60 3.34 5.29 13.77
N VAL A 61 3.43 4.15 13.09
CA VAL A 61 4.31 3.98 11.92
C VAL A 61 3.87 4.92 10.80
N ARG A 62 4.84 5.40 10.01
CA ARG A 62 4.54 6.18 8.81
C ARG A 62 4.20 5.26 7.64
N LEU A 63 3.57 5.82 6.61
CA LEU A 63 3.25 5.10 5.38
C LEU A 63 4.04 5.65 4.19
N LEU A 64 4.62 4.75 3.40
CA LEU A 64 5.07 4.99 2.04
C LEU A 64 3.95 4.47 1.14
N ILE A 65 3.21 5.34 0.46
CA ILE A 65 2.13 4.90 -0.43
C ILE A 65 2.67 4.80 -1.85
N ASP A 66 2.74 3.58 -2.36
CA ASP A 66 3.06 3.30 -3.75
C ASP A 66 1.78 3.22 -4.59
N VAL A 67 1.57 4.25 -5.42
CA VAL A 67 0.42 4.34 -6.31
C VAL A 67 0.51 3.38 -7.51
N ALA A 68 1.72 2.93 -7.86
CA ALA A 68 1.91 1.88 -8.86
C ALA A 68 1.50 0.51 -8.30
N ASN A 69 1.72 0.26 -7.00
CA ASN A 69 1.21 -0.93 -6.33
C ASN A 69 -0.32 -0.93 -6.24
N LEU A 70 -0.96 0.23 -5.97
CA LEU A 70 -2.43 0.35 -6.03
C LEU A 70 -2.96 0.03 -7.44
N HIS A 71 -2.31 0.53 -8.49
CA HIS A 71 -2.68 0.19 -9.86
C HIS A 71 -2.51 -1.31 -10.16
N THR A 72 -1.40 -1.90 -9.68
CA THR A 72 -1.13 -3.33 -9.85
C THR A 72 -2.19 -4.18 -9.19
N ASN A 73 -2.59 -3.83 -7.96
CA ASN A 73 -3.64 -4.51 -7.21
C ASN A 73 -5.01 -4.35 -7.88
N HIS A 74 -5.28 -3.21 -8.50
CA HIS A 74 -6.47 -3.01 -9.32
C HIS A 74 -6.54 -3.95 -10.51
N VAL A 75 -5.47 -4.01 -11.31
CA VAL A 75 -5.45 -4.86 -12.51
C VAL A 75 -5.46 -6.34 -12.13
N ASN A 76 -4.67 -6.75 -11.14
CA ASN A 76 -4.46 -8.16 -10.82
C ASN A 76 -5.58 -8.74 -9.94
N LEU A 77 -6.14 -7.95 -9.03
CA LEU A 77 -7.05 -8.41 -7.99
C LEU A 77 -8.43 -7.72 -8.01
N GLY A 78 -8.64 -6.75 -8.91
CA GLY A 78 -9.91 -6.02 -9.02
C GLY A 78 -10.18 -5.03 -7.87
N GLN A 79 -9.17 -4.69 -7.08
CA GLN A 79 -9.29 -3.76 -5.95
C GLN A 79 -9.42 -2.31 -6.46
N ASP A 80 -10.32 -1.51 -5.89
CA ASP A 80 -10.48 -0.12 -6.31
C ASP A 80 -9.43 0.78 -5.61
N PRO A 81 -8.51 1.43 -6.36
CA PRO A 81 -7.56 2.38 -5.78
C PRO A 81 -8.25 3.53 -5.05
N ALA A 82 -9.40 4.00 -5.53
CA ALA A 82 -10.11 5.13 -4.93
C ALA A 82 -10.70 4.78 -3.56
N GLU A 83 -11.14 3.52 -3.38
CA GLU A 83 -11.58 2.98 -2.09
C GLU A 83 -10.40 2.86 -1.13
N ALA A 84 -9.29 2.26 -1.58
CA ALA A 84 -8.07 2.17 -0.77
C ALA A 84 -7.61 3.55 -0.30
N LEU A 85 -7.53 4.54 -1.21
CA LEU A 85 -7.15 5.92 -0.88
C LEU A 85 -8.13 6.62 0.08
N ALA A 86 -9.42 6.27 0.05
CA ALA A 86 -10.43 6.86 0.94
C ALA A 86 -10.30 6.40 2.40
N GLU A 87 -9.71 5.22 2.60
CA GLU A 87 -9.57 4.61 3.92
C GLU A 87 -8.19 4.83 4.55
N LEU A 88 -7.21 5.34 3.79
CA LEU A 88 -5.87 5.60 4.30
C LEU A 88 -5.82 6.71 5.36
N PRO A 89 -4.93 6.59 6.37
CA PRO A 89 -4.63 7.68 7.31
C PRO A 89 -3.70 8.69 6.63
N LEU A 90 -4.27 9.67 5.93
CA LEU A 90 -3.51 10.61 5.08
C LEU A 90 -2.42 11.37 5.84
N GLU A 91 -2.61 11.64 7.13
CA GLU A 91 -1.65 12.27 8.03
C GLU A 91 -0.42 11.40 8.37
N ALA A 92 -0.50 10.09 8.15
CA ALA A 92 0.58 9.15 8.38
C ALA A 92 1.50 9.01 7.14
N ILE A 93 1.08 9.50 5.97
CA ILE A 93 1.84 9.40 4.72
C ILE A 93 3.11 10.24 4.85
N ALA A 94 4.27 9.58 4.77
CA ALA A 94 5.59 10.21 4.79
C ALA A 94 6.18 10.35 3.39
N TYR A 95 5.78 9.51 2.45
CA TYR A 95 6.31 9.48 1.09
C TYR A 95 5.28 8.88 0.14
N VAL A 96 5.36 9.26 -1.14
CA VAL A 96 4.60 8.63 -2.22
C VAL A 96 5.58 8.08 -3.24
N HIS A 97 5.43 6.80 -3.57
CA HIS A 97 6.23 6.13 -4.60
C HIS A 97 5.43 6.08 -5.91
N VAL A 98 6.11 6.37 -7.01
CA VAL A 98 5.55 6.35 -8.35
C VAL A 98 6.49 5.55 -9.25
N ALA A 99 5.99 4.48 -9.83
CA ALA A 99 6.75 3.59 -10.70
C ALA A 99 5.95 3.20 -11.95
N GLY A 100 6.66 2.65 -12.93
CA GLY A 100 6.08 2.13 -14.17
C GLY A 100 6.18 0.61 -14.29
N GLY A 101 5.22 0.03 -14.99
CA GLY A 101 5.10 -1.40 -15.21
C GLY A 101 4.60 -1.72 -16.61
N PHE A 102 4.31 -2.99 -16.85
CA PHE A 102 3.73 -3.46 -18.09
C PHE A 102 2.78 -4.62 -17.83
N GLU A 103 1.80 -4.79 -18.71
CA GLU A 103 0.89 -5.92 -18.66
C GLU A 103 1.41 -7.06 -19.54
N ARG A 104 1.32 -8.30 -19.05
CA ARG A 104 1.57 -9.50 -19.82
C ARG A 104 0.58 -10.58 -19.41
N ASP A 105 -0.09 -11.19 -20.39
CA ASP A 105 -1.05 -12.28 -20.20
C ASP A 105 -2.16 -11.93 -19.18
N GLY A 106 -2.63 -10.67 -19.16
CA GLY A 106 -3.66 -10.19 -18.25
C GLY A 106 -3.17 -9.89 -16.82
N VAL A 107 -1.87 -9.95 -16.57
CA VAL A 107 -1.25 -9.64 -15.28
C VAL A 107 -0.37 -8.40 -15.43
N TRP A 108 -0.59 -7.42 -14.56
CA TRP A 108 0.29 -6.27 -14.43
C TRP A 108 1.55 -6.65 -13.66
N HIS A 109 2.69 -6.42 -14.30
CA HIS A 109 4.02 -6.54 -13.72
C HIS A 109 4.53 -5.15 -13.38
N ASP A 110 4.50 -4.84 -12.10
CA ASP A 110 5.22 -3.70 -11.58
C ASP A 110 6.74 -3.95 -11.64
N SER A 111 7.37 -3.32 -12.63
CA SER A 111 8.76 -3.58 -13.01
C SER A 111 9.74 -2.52 -12.49
N HIS A 112 9.24 -1.34 -12.12
CA HIS A 112 10.03 -0.16 -11.80
C HIS A 112 11.05 0.27 -12.89
N ALA A 113 10.94 -0.28 -14.09
CA ALA A 113 11.91 -0.10 -15.19
C ALA A 113 11.27 0.43 -16.47
N HIS A 114 9.97 0.75 -16.42
CA HIS A 114 9.18 1.22 -17.57
C HIS A 114 8.62 2.61 -17.30
N PRO A 115 8.16 3.33 -18.35
CA PRO A 115 7.47 4.60 -18.18
C PRO A 115 6.26 4.48 -17.25
N VAL A 116 6.00 5.53 -16.48
CA VAL A 116 4.82 5.61 -15.62
C VAL A 116 3.57 5.67 -16.50
N ALA A 117 2.67 4.70 -16.33
CA ALA A 117 1.44 4.61 -17.11
C ALA A 117 0.42 5.68 -16.67
N ARG A 118 -0.45 6.09 -17.58
CA ARG A 118 -1.47 7.11 -17.29
C ARG A 118 -2.36 6.76 -16.08
N PRO A 119 -2.85 5.51 -15.91
CA PRO A 119 -3.63 5.14 -14.73
C PRO A 119 -2.90 5.38 -13.39
N VAL A 120 -1.58 5.18 -13.34
CA VAL A 120 -0.78 5.45 -12.13
C VAL A 120 -0.75 6.96 -11.82
N LEU A 121 -0.61 7.80 -12.85
CA LEU A 121 -0.66 9.26 -12.70
C LEU A 121 -2.07 9.76 -12.30
N ASP A 122 -3.12 9.09 -12.75
CA ASP A 122 -4.49 9.42 -12.37
C ASP A 122 -4.73 9.09 -10.88
N ILE A 123 -4.22 7.95 -10.37
CA ILE A 123 -4.25 7.61 -8.94
C ILE A 123 -3.44 8.62 -8.11
N LEU A 124 -2.25 9.02 -8.59
CA LEU A 124 -1.46 10.07 -7.94
C LEU A 124 -2.22 11.40 -7.87
N THR A 125 -2.96 11.74 -8.93
CA THR A 125 -3.79 12.96 -8.98
C THR A 125 -4.94 12.89 -7.98
N ASP A 126 -5.60 11.72 -7.83
CA ASP A 126 -6.62 11.51 -6.81
C ASP A 126 -6.05 11.67 -5.40
N LEU A 127 -4.92 11.02 -5.09
CA LEU A 127 -4.23 11.19 -3.81
C LEU A 127 -3.88 12.66 -3.52
N ALA A 128 -3.31 13.36 -4.51
CA ALA A 128 -2.95 14.77 -4.40
C ALA A 128 -4.16 15.71 -4.22
N SER A 129 -5.37 15.27 -4.61
CA SER A 129 -6.62 16.02 -4.37
C SER A 129 -7.10 15.91 -2.92
N ARG A 130 -6.66 14.87 -2.19
CA ARG A 130 -7.09 14.56 -0.80
C ARG A 130 -6.10 15.08 0.23
N VAL A 131 -4.81 15.04 -0.09
CA VAL A 131 -3.72 15.51 0.77
C VAL A 131 -2.62 16.07 -0.11
N ALA A 132 -1.91 17.10 0.36
CA ALA A 132 -0.64 17.46 -0.24
C ALA A 132 0.41 16.47 0.27
N PRO A 133 0.88 15.51 -0.56
CA PRO A 133 1.94 14.62 -0.12
C PRO A 133 3.21 15.43 0.16
N PRO A 134 4.03 15.03 1.15
CA PRO A 134 5.23 15.74 1.56
C PRO A 134 6.26 15.91 0.43
#